data_AF-A0A3C0IGA5-F1
#
_entry.id   AF-A0A3C0IGA5-F1
#
_cell.length_a   1.000
_cell.length_b   1.000
_cell.length_c   1.000
_cell.angle_alpha   90.00
_cell.angle_beta   90.00
_cell.angle_gamma   90.00
#
_symmetry.space_group_name_H-M   'P 1'
#
loop_
_entity.id
_entity.type
_entity.pdbx_description
1 polymer ?
#
loop_
_entity_poly.entity_id
_entity_poly.type
_entity_poly.pdbx_seq_one_letter_code
_entity_poly.pdbx_strand_id
1 'polypeptide(L)'
;LIEEWIAKNGASAAKGVGKALNSVDDVLANPNLLQGKSLEQVQSVLGNSKNWVNDVMRKSTRSDGWVLREMNQAGTDFTGRMIQYHPGTPRHFGGAPYWKVSTGNGTFRIPVNP
;
A
#
# COMPACT_ATOMS: atom_id res chain seq x y z
N LEU A 1 1.83 -9.64 38.83
CA LEU A 1 3.01 -9.19 38.05
C LEU A 1 2.98 -9.67 36.58
N ILE A 2 1.80 -9.81 35.96
CA ILE A 2 1.67 -10.19 34.53
C ILE A 2 1.04 -9.04 33.71
N GLU A 3 0.24 -8.18 34.36
CA GLU A 3 -0.45 -7.07 33.70
C GLU A 3 0.47 -5.88 33.33
N GLU A 4 1.62 -5.73 34.00
CA GLU A 4 2.56 -4.62 33.74
C GLU A 4 3.49 -4.86 32.54
N TRP A 5 3.59 -6.08 32.00
CA TRP A 5 4.46 -6.38 30.84
C TRP A 5 3.77 -6.11 29.49
N ILE A 6 2.44 -6.20 29.43
CA ILE A 6 1.68 -5.99 28.18
C ILE A 6 1.57 -4.50 27.82
N ALA A 7 1.42 -3.63 28.83
CA ALA A 7 1.22 -2.19 28.62
C ALA A 7 2.42 -1.48 27.99
N LYS A 8 3.65 -2.02 28.14
CA LYS A 8 4.87 -1.37 27.64
C LYS A 8 5.15 -1.60 26.15
N ASN A 9 4.47 -2.58 25.53
CA ASN A 9 4.67 -2.94 24.12
C ASN A 9 3.49 -2.57 23.20
N GLY A 10 2.34 -2.16 23.76
CA GLY A 10 1.13 -1.82 22.99
C GLY A 10 0.95 -0.33 22.67
N ALA A 11 1.62 0.58 23.39
CA ALA A 11 1.29 2.01 23.37
C ALA A 11 2.20 2.88 22.46
N SER A 12 3.24 2.30 21.85
CA SER A 12 4.25 3.04 21.07
C SER A 12 4.08 2.97 19.54
N ALA A 13 3.20 2.12 19.01
CA ALA A 13 3.01 1.98 17.55
C ALA A 13 2.08 3.05 16.92
N ALA A 14 1.20 3.69 17.71
CA ALA A 14 0.21 4.63 17.17
C ALA A 14 0.75 6.07 16.97
N LYS A 15 1.90 6.43 17.53
CA LYS A 15 2.48 7.79 17.42
C LYS A 15 3.25 7.95 16.11
N GLY A 16 2.53 8.08 14.99
CA GLY A 16 3.14 8.49 13.72
C GLY A 16 2.61 7.83 12.46
N VAL A 17 1.68 6.87 12.57
CA VAL A 17 1.12 6.18 11.41
C VAL A 17 0.50 7.19 10.43
N GLY A 18 0.90 7.12 9.16
CA GLY A 18 0.38 7.96 8.09
C GLY A 18 1.04 9.35 7.96
N LYS A 19 2.12 9.62 8.71
CA LYS A 19 2.90 10.87 8.57
C LYS A 19 4.04 10.78 7.57
N ALA A 20 4.59 9.58 7.37
CA ALA A 20 5.68 9.33 6.44
C ALA A 20 5.52 7.92 5.84
N LEU A 21 6.06 7.71 4.64
CA LEU A 21 6.04 6.42 3.97
C LEU A 21 7.12 5.51 4.56
N ASN A 22 6.78 4.75 5.61
CA ASN A 22 7.68 3.75 6.21
C ASN A 22 7.11 2.33 6.15
N SER A 23 5.79 2.19 6.00
CA SER A 23 5.09 0.91 6.04
C SER A 23 3.80 0.93 5.21
N VAL A 24 3.23 -0.26 5.00
CA VAL A 24 1.90 -0.40 4.38
C VAL A 24 0.81 0.23 5.24
N ASP A 25 0.91 0.17 6.57
CA ASP A 25 -0.08 0.74 7.48
C ASP A 25 -0.11 2.27 7.39
N ASP A 26 1.06 2.91 7.18
CA ASP A 26 1.12 4.35 6.92
C ASP A 26 0.32 4.73 5.66
N VAL A 27 0.48 3.96 4.59
CA VAL A 27 -0.22 4.19 3.32
C VAL A 27 -1.71 3.94 3.45
N LEU A 28 -2.11 2.88 4.17
CA LEU A 28 -3.52 2.58 4.39
C LEU A 28 -4.21 3.65 5.24
N ALA A 29 -3.49 4.23 6.22
CA ALA A 29 -3.97 5.34 7.02
C ALA A 29 -4.00 6.67 6.24
N ASN A 30 -3.01 6.90 5.37
CA ASN A 30 -2.91 8.11 4.56
C ASN A 30 -2.37 7.81 3.14
N PRO A 31 -3.24 7.50 2.17
CA PRO A 31 -2.81 7.18 0.80
C PRO A 31 -2.07 8.30 0.07
N ASN A 32 -2.26 9.56 0.49
CA ASN A 32 -1.60 10.71 -0.13
C ASN A 32 -0.08 10.72 0.09
N LEU A 33 0.45 9.90 1.00
CA LEU A 33 1.90 9.68 1.14
C LEU A 33 2.56 9.17 -0.15
N LEU A 34 1.79 8.59 -1.06
CA LEU A 34 2.27 8.10 -2.36
C LEU A 34 2.33 9.18 -3.45
N GLN A 35 1.82 10.39 -3.19
CA GLN A 35 1.84 11.46 -4.19
C GLN A 35 3.28 11.82 -4.56
N GLY A 36 3.57 11.90 -5.86
CA GLY A 36 4.92 12.21 -6.34
C GLY A 36 5.92 11.05 -6.23
N LYS A 37 5.53 9.88 -5.69
CA LYS A 37 6.46 8.77 -5.46
C LYS A 37 6.52 7.85 -6.67
N SER A 38 7.73 7.52 -7.11
CA SER A 38 7.99 6.56 -8.17
C SER A 38 7.74 5.12 -7.71
N LEU A 39 7.56 4.20 -8.69
CA LEU A 39 7.42 2.76 -8.43
C LEU A 39 8.57 2.23 -7.57
N GLU A 40 9.81 2.52 -7.96
CA GLU A 40 11.01 2.01 -7.30
C GLU A 40 11.11 2.48 -5.83
N GLN A 41 10.83 3.76 -5.57
CA GLN A 41 10.81 4.30 -4.21
C GLN A 41 9.83 3.55 -3.33
N VAL A 42 8.61 3.32 -3.81
CA VAL A 42 7.58 2.63 -3.01
C VAL A 42 7.91 1.14 -2.86
N GLN A 43 8.40 0.49 -3.90
CA GLN A 43 8.84 -0.91 -3.83
C GLN A 43 9.98 -1.12 -2.83
N SER A 44 10.96 -0.22 -2.79
CA SER A 44 12.09 -0.32 -1.86
C SER A 44 11.66 -0.28 -0.40
N VAL A 45 10.56 0.43 -0.09
CA VAL A 45 10.03 0.57 1.28
C VAL A 45 9.05 -0.56 1.59
N LEU A 46 8.13 -0.86 0.68
CA LEU A 46 6.97 -1.71 0.96
C LEU A 46 7.10 -3.14 0.45
N GLY A 47 7.97 -3.40 -0.52
CA GLY A 47 8.00 -4.67 -1.27
C GLY A 47 8.25 -5.91 -0.42
N ASN A 48 8.87 -5.75 0.75
CA ASN A 48 9.15 -6.84 1.68
C ASN A 48 8.22 -6.87 2.90
N SER A 49 7.06 -6.21 2.82
CA SER A 49 6.11 -6.15 3.93
C SER A 49 5.57 -7.53 4.29
N LYS A 50 5.60 -7.88 5.58
CA LYS A 50 5.12 -9.16 6.09
C LYS A 50 3.64 -9.36 5.75
N ASN A 51 3.26 -10.55 5.26
CA ASN A 51 1.93 -10.91 4.80
C ASN A 51 1.43 -10.12 3.58
N TRP A 52 2.33 -9.46 2.85
CA TRP A 52 2.02 -8.86 1.56
C TRP A 52 2.81 -9.54 0.46
N VAL A 53 2.17 -9.71 -0.69
CA VAL A 53 2.72 -10.44 -1.83
C VAL A 53 2.84 -9.50 -3.03
N ASN A 54 4.02 -9.48 -3.64
CA ASN A 54 4.26 -8.81 -4.92
C ASN A 54 3.61 -9.62 -6.05
N ASP A 55 2.85 -8.95 -6.89
CA ASP A 55 2.06 -9.52 -7.97
C ASP A 55 2.01 -8.53 -9.15
N VAL A 56 1.43 -8.98 -10.26
CA VAL A 56 1.26 -8.21 -11.49
C VAL A 56 -0.21 -7.84 -11.72
N MET A 57 -0.45 -6.90 -12.63
CA MET A 57 -1.81 -6.50 -13.02
C MET A 57 -2.48 -7.53 -13.96
N ARG A 58 -3.16 -8.52 -13.39
CA ARG A 58 -3.75 -9.64 -14.16
C ARG A 58 -4.96 -9.31 -15.06
N LYS A 59 -5.63 -8.18 -14.83
CA LYS A 59 -6.85 -7.77 -15.57
C LYS A 59 -6.63 -6.49 -16.40
N SER A 60 -5.38 -6.16 -16.71
CA SER A 60 -5.01 -5.01 -17.52
C SER A 60 -4.25 -5.47 -18.75
N THR A 61 -4.40 -4.77 -19.86
CA THR A 61 -3.50 -4.91 -21.02
C THR A 61 -2.10 -4.32 -20.76
N ARG A 62 -1.90 -3.70 -19.60
CA ARG A 62 -0.65 -3.11 -19.13
C ARG A 62 -0.03 -4.02 -18.07
N SER A 63 0.79 -4.98 -18.52
CA SER A 63 1.48 -5.97 -17.67
C SER A 63 2.68 -5.39 -16.92
N ASP A 64 3.09 -4.17 -17.25
CA ASP A 64 4.17 -3.38 -16.67
C ASP A 64 3.83 -2.73 -15.32
N GLY A 65 2.60 -2.88 -14.84
CA GLY A 65 2.20 -2.41 -13.52
C GLY A 65 2.46 -3.41 -12.40
N TRP A 66 2.62 -2.88 -11.19
CA TRP A 66 2.96 -3.64 -9.99
C TRP A 66 1.81 -3.63 -8.99
N VAL A 67 1.66 -4.73 -8.25
CA VAL A 67 0.64 -4.88 -7.21
C VAL A 67 1.26 -5.47 -5.96
N LEU A 68 0.97 -4.88 -4.81
CA LEU A 68 1.22 -5.45 -3.49
C LEU A 68 -0.13 -5.80 -2.87
N ARG A 69 -0.39 -7.09 -2.63
CA ARG A 69 -1.66 -7.59 -2.08
C ARG A 69 -1.47 -8.15 -0.69
N GLU A 70 -2.38 -7.82 0.21
CA GLU A 70 -2.35 -8.41 1.53
C GLU A 70 -2.98 -9.80 1.54
N MET A 71 -2.31 -10.72 2.24
CA MET A 71 -2.84 -12.02 2.64
C MET A 71 -3.43 -11.98 4.05
N ASN A 72 -4.43 -12.81 4.30
CA ASN A 72 -4.90 -13.09 5.66
C ASN A 72 -3.75 -13.67 6.52
N GLN A 73 -3.97 -13.75 7.84
CA GLN A 73 -2.92 -14.25 8.75
C GLN A 73 -2.44 -15.67 8.44
N ALA A 74 -3.30 -16.50 7.85
CA ALA A 74 -2.98 -17.86 7.44
C ALA A 74 -2.14 -17.94 6.15
N GLY A 75 -2.04 -16.84 5.38
CA GLY A 75 -1.34 -16.81 4.11
C GLY A 75 -2.07 -17.55 2.98
N THR A 76 -3.38 -17.79 3.12
CA THR A 76 -4.16 -18.60 2.16
C THR A 76 -4.99 -17.74 1.21
N ASP A 77 -5.53 -16.62 1.70
CA ASP A 77 -6.51 -15.81 0.97
C ASP A 77 -6.12 -14.34 0.95
N PHE A 78 -6.43 -13.65 -0.14
CA PHE A 78 -6.29 -12.19 -0.20
C PHE A 78 -7.39 -11.50 0.58
N THR A 79 -7.03 -10.50 1.38
CA THR A 79 -8.01 -9.72 2.16
C THR A 79 -8.79 -8.70 1.32
N GLY A 80 -8.31 -8.42 0.10
CA GLY A 80 -8.79 -7.34 -0.76
C GLY A 80 -8.07 -6.01 -0.55
N ARG A 81 -7.26 -5.85 0.52
CA ARG A 81 -6.35 -4.72 0.66
C ARG A 81 -5.21 -4.81 -0.35
N MET A 82 -4.88 -3.67 -0.96
CA MET A 82 -3.95 -3.64 -2.09
C MET A 82 -3.36 -2.25 -2.30
N ILE A 83 -2.08 -2.21 -2.66
CA ILE A 83 -1.41 -1.04 -3.23
C ILE A 83 -0.97 -1.41 -4.64
N GLN A 84 -1.35 -0.63 -5.64
CA GLN A 84 -1.07 -0.93 -7.04
C GLN A 84 -0.46 0.28 -7.72
N TYR A 85 0.69 0.11 -8.35
CA TYR A 85 1.19 1.04 -9.35
C TYR A 85 0.51 0.77 -10.68
N HIS A 86 -0.01 1.82 -11.32
CA HIS A 86 -0.58 1.74 -12.65
C HIS A 86 0.23 2.64 -13.59
N PRO A 87 0.76 2.12 -14.72
CA PRO A 87 1.59 2.90 -15.64
C PRO A 87 0.81 4.00 -16.38
N GLY A 88 -0.50 3.81 -16.54
CA GLY A 88 -1.43 4.87 -16.91
C GLY A 88 -2.58 4.34 -17.76
N THR A 89 -3.70 5.06 -17.76
CA THR A 89 -4.78 4.88 -18.76
C THR A 89 -5.36 6.24 -19.11
N PRO A 90 -5.88 6.45 -20.33
CA PRO A 90 -6.47 7.73 -20.73
C PRO A 90 -7.56 8.24 -19.77
N ARG A 91 -8.27 7.34 -19.08
CA ARG A 91 -9.35 7.66 -18.14
C ARG A 91 -8.89 8.41 -16.89
N HIS A 92 -7.63 8.23 -16.47
CA HIS A 92 -7.15 8.73 -15.20
C HIS A 92 -5.93 9.63 -15.42
N PHE A 93 -5.98 10.84 -14.86
CA PHE A 93 -4.87 11.80 -14.88
C PHE A 93 -4.25 12.02 -16.26
N GLY A 94 -5.08 12.09 -17.31
CA GLY A 94 -4.61 12.30 -18.68
C GLY A 94 -3.70 11.19 -19.24
N GLY A 95 -3.75 9.98 -18.69
CA GLY A 95 -2.86 8.89 -19.09
C GLY A 95 -1.58 8.78 -18.25
N ALA A 96 -1.34 9.69 -17.31
CA ALA A 96 -0.16 9.65 -16.46
C ALA A 96 -0.19 8.45 -15.48
N PRO A 97 0.98 7.99 -14.99
CA PRO A 97 1.04 6.97 -13.96
C PRO A 97 0.42 7.41 -12.64
N TYR A 98 -0.13 6.45 -11.91
CA TYR A 98 -0.78 6.70 -10.62
C TYR A 98 -0.73 5.47 -9.71
N TRP A 99 -0.85 5.73 -8.42
CA TRP A 99 -1.08 4.72 -7.39
C TRP A 99 -2.57 4.48 -7.20
N LYS A 100 -2.96 3.23 -6.98
CA LYS A 100 -4.30 2.85 -6.52
C LYS A 100 -4.16 2.12 -5.18
N VAL A 101 -4.85 2.62 -4.16
CA VAL A 101 -4.86 2.03 -2.82
C VAL A 101 -6.27 1.57 -2.49
N SER A 102 -6.44 0.28 -2.24
CA SER A 102 -7.70 -0.31 -1.78
C SER A 102 -7.55 -0.71 -0.31
N THR A 103 -8.38 -0.16 0.55
CA THR A 103 -8.27 -0.31 2.02
C THR A 103 -9.28 -1.31 2.61
N GLY A 104 -10.08 -1.97 1.77
CA GLY A 104 -11.25 -2.76 2.19
C GLY A 104 -12.51 -1.90 2.30
N ASN A 105 -12.38 -0.64 2.73
CA ASN A 105 -13.50 0.29 2.89
C ASN A 105 -13.65 1.29 1.72
N GLY A 106 -12.68 1.32 0.80
CA GLY A 106 -12.68 2.26 -0.31
C GLY A 106 -11.49 2.06 -1.23
N THR A 107 -11.44 2.86 -2.30
CA THR A 107 -10.31 2.88 -3.23
C THR A 107 -9.94 4.32 -3.59
N PHE A 108 -8.66 4.64 -3.41
CA PHE A 108 -8.09 5.95 -3.68
C PHE A 108 -7.15 5.86 -4.88
N ARG A 109 -7.05 6.94 -5.67
CA ARG A 109 -6.11 7.06 -6.78
C ARG A 109 -5.27 8.31 -6.57
N ILE A 110 -3.95 8.17 -6.64
CA ILE A 110 -2.99 9.22 -6.29
C ILE A 110 -2.00 9.40 -7.45
N PRO A 111 -1.87 10.59 -8.03
CA PRO A 111 -0.99 10.80 -9.18
C PRO A 111 0.49 10.68 -8.79
N VAL A 112 1.30 10.09 -9.68
CA VAL A 112 2.76 10.03 -9.55
C VAL A 112 3.41 11.34 -10.00
N ASN A 113 2.82 12.00 -11.01
CA ASN A 113 3.26 13.30 -11.50
C ASN A 113 2.12 14.31 -11.25
N PRO A 114 2.04 14.90 -10.04
CA PRO A 114 0.99 15.84 -9.68
C PRO A 114 1.12 17.19 -10.39
#